data_AF-A0A1M7IRN0-F1
#
_entry.id   AF-A0A1M7IRN0-F1
#
_cell.length_a   1.000
_cell.length_b   1.000
_cell.length_c   1.000
_cell.angle_alpha   90.00
_cell.angle_beta   90.00
_cell.angle_gamma   90.00
#
_symmetry.space_group_name_H-M   'P 1'
#
loop_
_entity.id
_entity.type
_entity.pdbx_description
1 polymer ?
#
loop_
_entity_poly.entity_id
_entity_poly.type
_entity_poly.pdbx_seq_one_letter_code
_entity_poly.pdbx_strand_id
1 'polypeptide(L)'
;MNIIEDIAEEFLEEYYTDSGNKSYFLSQLNIELARHRKETDKILFLSTSRDLIQEMYDEHFQDCKEKENCDTLKWHLKSIFYITNLLEDYSISSSKENLFTKSERDVYSEKLDTIISEIETLKKGHEVIYDGISEEIEELKNLFYLGKKNWKQIIAGKAIEMAVGGVVSETISKDLIQLSGIAAQNLLK
;
A
#
# COMPACT_ATOMS: atom_id res chain seq x y z
N MET A 1 5.95 -17.38 16.83
CA MET A 1 6.48 -17.55 15.47
C MET A 1 5.64 -18.56 14.74
N ASN A 2 5.06 -18.12 13.63
CA ASN A 2 4.38 -18.96 12.68
C ASN A 2 5.43 -19.68 11.82
N ILE A 3 5.26 -20.97 11.53
CA ILE A 3 6.22 -21.72 10.72
C ILE A 3 6.49 -21.10 9.34
N ILE A 4 5.53 -20.36 8.78
CA ILE A 4 5.70 -19.66 7.50
C ILE A 4 6.56 -18.40 7.65
N GLU A 5 6.51 -17.74 8.80
CA GLU A 5 7.37 -16.59 9.11
C GLU A 5 8.81 -17.07 9.25
N ASP A 6 9.04 -18.17 9.98
CA ASP A 6 10.37 -18.79 10.14
C ASP A 6 10.97 -19.18 8.78
N ILE A 7 10.16 -19.77 7.89
CA ILE A 7 10.60 -20.11 6.52
C ILE A 7 10.97 -18.86 5.72
N ALA A 8 10.27 -17.74 5.91
CA ALA A 8 10.57 -16.48 5.22
C ALA A 8 11.91 -15.89 5.71
N GLU A 9 12.16 -15.91 7.01
CA GLU A 9 13.43 -15.49 7.62
C GLU A 9 14.60 -16.34 7.08
N GLU A 10 14.51 -17.67 7.21
CA GLU A 10 15.53 -18.61 6.73
C GLU A 10 15.81 -18.43 5.23
N PHE A 11 14.76 -18.23 4.43
CA PHE A 11 14.88 -18.01 2.99
C PHE A 11 15.65 -16.72 2.66
N LEU A 12 15.39 -15.62 3.36
CA LEU A 12 16.09 -14.36 3.11
C LEU A 12 17.55 -14.43 3.58
N GLU A 13 17.80 -15.06 4.73
CA GLU A 13 19.17 -15.30 5.18
C GLU A 13 19.98 -16.06 4.12
N GLU A 14 19.42 -17.13 3.55
CA GLU A 14 20.13 -17.97 2.58
C GLU A 14 20.29 -17.34 1.19
N TYR A 15 19.25 -16.68 0.67
CA TYR A 15 19.20 -16.30 -0.76
C TYR A 15 19.20 -14.79 -1.03
N TYR A 16 18.97 -13.97 -0.01
CA TYR A 16 18.85 -12.52 -0.17
C TYR A 16 20.10 -11.76 0.26
N THR A 17 20.72 -12.17 1.37
CA THR A 17 21.92 -11.53 1.91
C THR A 17 23.19 -11.87 1.13
N ASP A 18 23.23 -13.02 0.44
CA ASP A 18 24.39 -13.44 -0.34
C ASP A 18 24.39 -12.75 -1.73
N SER A 19 24.95 -11.55 -1.69
CA SER A 19 24.90 -10.53 -2.73
C SER A 19 25.55 -10.95 -4.05
N GLY A 20 24.75 -11.02 -5.11
CA GLY A 20 25.31 -10.87 -6.45
C GLY A 20 24.34 -11.20 -7.58
N ASN A 21 23.47 -12.18 -7.38
CA ASN A 21 22.64 -12.67 -8.47
C ASN A 21 21.16 -12.45 -8.22
N LYS A 22 20.69 -11.26 -8.63
CA LYS A 22 19.28 -10.86 -8.59
C LYS A 22 18.36 -11.89 -9.27
N SER A 23 18.81 -12.46 -10.39
CA SER A 23 18.06 -13.50 -11.09
C SER A 23 18.00 -14.80 -10.30
N TYR A 24 19.02 -15.11 -9.51
CA TYR A 24 19.04 -16.29 -8.65
C TYR A 24 18.05 -16.15 -7.50
N PHE A 25 18.03 -15.02 -6.80
CA PHE A 25 17.03 -14.75 -5.75
C PHE A 25 15.61 -14.91 -6.28
N LEU A 26 15.29 -14.29 -7.43
CA LEU A 26 13.95 -14.40 -8.02
C LEU A 26 13.62 -15.84 -8.44
N SER A 27 14.60 -16.60 -8.90
CA SER A 27 14.40 -18.03 -9.20
C SER A 27 14.09 -18.82 -7.94
N GLN A 28 14.82 -18.60 -6.84
CA GLN A 28 14.61 -19.30 -5.58
C GLN A 28 13.26 -18.92 -4.95
N LEU A 29 12.89 -17.64 -5.03
CA LEU A 29 11.60 -17.16 -4.55
C LEU A 29 10.44 -17.89 -5.23
N ASN A 30 10.50 -18.05 -6.55
CA ASN A 30 9.50 -18.80 -7.30
C ASN A 30 9.47 -20.30 -6.95
N ILE A 31 10.63 -20.90 -6.68
CA ILE A 31 10.72 -22.30 -6.23
C ILE A 31 10.06 -22.47 -4.85
N GLU A 32 10.35 -21.57 -3.91
CA GLU A 32 9.78 -21.63 -2.57
C GLU A 32 8.26 -21.42 -2.60
N LEU A 33 7.79 -20.44 -3.37
CA LEU A 33 6.36 -20.23 -3.62
C LEU A 33 5.65 -21.46 -4.21
N ALA A 34 6.34 -22.27 -5.00
CA ALA A 34 5.77 -23.50 -5.55
C ALA A 34 5.65 -24.62 -4.50
N ARG A 35 6.44 -24.58 -3.41
CA ARG A 35 6.38 -25.55 -2.30
C ARG A 35 5.16 -25.33 -1.42
N HIS A 36 4.72 -24.08 -1.26
CA HIS A 36 3.50 -23.76 -0.54
C HIS A 36 2.26 -24.16 -1.34
N ARG A 37 1.42 -25.04 -0.77
CA ARG A 37 0.20 -25.51 -1.44
C ARG A 37 -0.97 -24.55 -1.34
N LYS A 38 -1.11 -23.82 -0.23
CA LYS A 38 -2.22 -22.90 0.00
C LYS A 38 -1.83 -21.48 -0.41
N GLU A 39 -2.75 -20.76 -1.03
CA GLU A 39 -2.54 -19.34 -1.38
C GLU A 39 -2.33 -18.48 -0.14
N THR A 40 -3.00 -18.78 0.97
CA THR A 40 -2.81 -18.08 2.25
C THR A 40 -1.39 -18.17 2.76
N ASP A 41 -0.75 -19.33 2.59
CA ASP A 41 0.63 -19.56 3.05
C ASP A 41 1.61 -18.79 2.15
N LYS A 42 1.33 -18.72 0.83
CA LYS A 42 2.10 -17.89 -0.11
C LYS A 42 1.99 -16.40 0.22
N ILE A 43 0.79 -15.92 0.51
CA ILE A 43 0.55 -14.53 0.89
C ILE A 43 1.28 -14.20 2.19
N LEU A 44 1.20 -15.07 3.19
CA LEU A 44 1.89 -14.88 4.46
C LEU A 44 3.42 -14.89 4.28
N PHE A 45 3.95 -15.84 3.52
CA PHE A 45 5.37 -15.92 3.20
C PHE A 45 5.87 -14.66 2.49
N LEU A 46 5.15 -14.19 1.46
CA LEU A 46 5.54 -13.00 0.70
C LEU A 46 5.41 -11.70 1.49
N SER A 47 4.35 -11.57 2.31
CA SER A 47 4.18 -10.39 3.17
C SER A 47 5.30 -10.30 4.20
N THR A 48 5.61 -11.42 4.87
CA THR A 48 6.74 -11.51 5.80
C THR A 48 8.06 -11.19 5.10
N SER A 49 8.31 -11.78 3.92
CA SER A 49 9.53 -11.52 3.16
C SER A 49 9.67 -10.05 2.74
N ARG A 50 8.57 -9.41 2.34
CA ARG A 50 8.55 -7.98 1.97
C ARG A 50 8.91 -7.12 3.18
N ASP A 51 8.30 -7.41 4.32
CA ASP A 51 8.45 -6.59 5.54
C ASP A 51 9.90 -6.69 6.06
N LEU A 52 10.49 -7.89 6.07
CA LEU A 52 11.91 -8.09 6.40
C LEU A 52 12.85 -7.34 5.43
N ILE A 53 12.58 -7.37 4.12
CA ILE A 53 13.39 -6.63 3.15
C ILE A 53 13.23 -5.10 3.32
N GLN A 54 12.04 -4.64 3.71
CA GLN A 54 11.79 -3.24 4.02
C GLN A 54 12.60 -2.80 5.25
N GLU A 55 12.65 -3.62 6.30
CA GLU A 55 13.51 -3.37 7.45
C GLU A 55 14.98 -3.26 7.04
N MET A 56 15.49 -4.20 6.23
CA MET A 56 16.85 -4.14 5.69
C MET A 56 17.11 -2.87 4.86
N TYR A 57 16.11 -2.42 4.07
CA TYR A 57 16.20 -1.18 3.33
C TYR A 57 16.31 0.02 4.26
N ASP A 58 15.45 0.10 5.28
CA ASP A 58 15.39 1.21 6.22
C ASP A 58 16.69 1.31 7.03
N GLU A 59 17.20 0.16 7.50
CA GLU A 59 18.51 0.07 8.16
C GLU A 59 19.64 0.55 7.25
N HIS A 60 19.72 0.04 6.01
CA HIS A 60 20.78 0.45 5.10
C HIS A 60 20.66 1.92 4.68
N PHE A 61 19.44 2.44 4.52
CA PHE A 61 19.18 3.82 4.10
C PHE A 61 19.67 4.85 5.12
N GLN A 62 19.63 4.51 6.41
CA GLN A 62 20.12 5.38 7.48
C GLN A 62 21.63 5.64 7.35
N ASP A 63 22.40 4.61 7.06
CA ASP A 63 23.87 4.68 7.03
C ASP A 63 24.46 4.87 5.61
N CYS A 64 23.64 4.79 4.57
CA CYS A 64 24.10 4.90 3.18
C CYS A 64 24.47 6.34 2.81
N LYS A 65 25.75 6.53 2.45
CA LYS A 65 26.31 7.84 2.03
C LYS A 65 25.93 8.23 0.60
N GLU A 66 25.59 7.26 -0.25
CA GLU A 66 25.31 7.46 -1.68
C GLU A 66 23.88 7.01 -2.04
N LYS A 67 22.88 7.62 -1.41
CA LYS A 67 21.47 7.17 -1.50
C LYS A 67 20.94 7.01 -2.92
N GLU A 68 21.31 7.92 -3.82
CA GLU A 68 20.83 7.93 -5.21
C GLU A 68 21.53 6.88 -6.10
N ASN A 69 22.76 6.47 -5.73
CA ASN A 69 23.59 5.58 -6.54
C ASN A 69 23.97 4.26 -5.84
N CYS A 70 23.37 3.98 -4.70
CA CYS A 70 23.58 2.73 -3.99
C CYS A 70 22.86 1.55 -4.66
N ASP A 71 23.64 0.58 -5.15
CA ASP A 71 23.11 -0.64 -5.75
C ASP A 71 22.33 -1.52 -4.76
N THR A 72 22.68 -1.46 -3.48
CA THR A 72 21.99 -2.18 -2.38
C THR A 72 20.60 -1.60 -2.14
N LEU A 73 20.46 -0.27 -2.02
CA LEU A 73 19.14 0.38 -1.92
C LEU A 73 18.28 0.10 -3.16
N LYS A 74 18.88 0.20 -4.36
CA LYS A 74 18.18 -0.13 -5.62
C LYS A 74 17.78 -1.60 -5.68
N TRP A 75 18.54 -2.49 -5.04
CA TRP A 75 18.21 -3.91 -4.96
C TRP A 75 16.99 -4.13 -4.07
N HIS A 76 17.01 -3.61 -2.83
CA HIS A 76 15.87 -3.69 -1.91
C HIS A 76 14.58 -3.18 -2.53
N LEU A 77 14.60 -1.98 -3.11
CA LEU A 77 13.42 -1.41 -3.77
C LEU A 77 12.87 -2.29 -4.90
N LYS A 78 13.75 -2.89 -5.71
CA LYS A 78 13.34 -3.80 -6.79
C LYS A 78 12.74 -5.10 -6.24
N SER A 79 13.30 -5.65 -5.18
CA SER A 79 12.80 -6.85 -4.52
C SER A 79 11.43 -6.61 -3.89
N ILE A 80 11.27 -5.51 -3.15
CA ILE A 80 10.00 -5.07 -2.57
C ILE A 80 8.95 -4.91 -3.67
N PHE A 81 9.29 -4.21 -4.76
CA PHE A 81 8.39 -4.04 -5.89
C PHE A 81 7.95 -5.37 -6.50
N TYR A 82 8.89 -6.29 -6.73
CA TYR A 82 8.58 -7.60 -7.30
C TYR A 82 7.70 -8.45 -6.39
N ILE A 83 8.03 -8.53 -5.10
CA ILE A 83 7.26 -9.26 -4.10
C ILE A 83 5.85 -8.67 -3.96
N THR A 84 5.72 -7.34 -4.03
CA THR A 84 4.42 -6.65 -4.00
C THR A 84 3.56 -7.03 -5.20
N ASN A 85 4.12 -7.07 -6.41
CA ASN A 85 3.36 -7.55 -7.58
C ASN A 85 2.93 -9.03 -7.44
N LEU A 86 3.78 -9.89 -6.87
CA LEU A 86 3.40 -11.28 -6.60
C LEU A 86 2.30 -11.39 -5.53
N LEU A 87 2.38 -10.60 -4.47
CA LEU A 87 1.34 -10.51 -3.45
C LEU A 87 0.01 -10.09 -4.07
N GLU A 88 0.05 -9.11 -4.97
CA GLU A 88 -1.12 -8.72 -5.75
C GLU A 88 -1.62 -9.90 -6.57
N ASP A 89 -0.79 -10.56 -7.37
CA ASP A 89 -1.19 -11.73 -8.18
C ASP A 89 -1.89 -12.84 -7.36
N TYR A 90 -1.37 -13.17 -6.18
CA TYR A 90 -1.98 -14.17 -5.28
C TYR A 90 -3.20 -13.64 -4.52
N SER A 91 -3.27 -12.33 -4.24
CA SER A 91 -4.45 -11.69 -3.67
C SER A 91 -5.59 -11.55 -4.70
N ILE A 92 -5.23 -11.47 -5.99
CA ILE A 92 -6.13 -11.43 -7.14
C ILE A 92 -6.67 -12.82 -7.47
N SER A 93 -5.84 -13.87 -7.42
CA SER A 93 -6.28 -15.25 -7.68
C SER A 93 -7.32 -15.72 -6.65
N SER A 94 -7.20 -15.23 -5.41
CA SER A 94 -8.17 -15.45 -4.34
C SER A 94 -9.42 -14.55 -4.44
N SER A 95 -9.42 -13.47 -5.25
CA SER A 95 -10.57 -12.58 -5.45
C SER A 95 -10.49 -11.66 -6.68
N LYS A 96 -10.75 -12.18 -7.90
CA LYS A 96 -10.81 -11.37 -9.14
C LYS A 96 -11.80 -10.19 -9.10
N GLU A 97 -12.77 -10.20 -8.19
CA GLU A 97 -13.73 -9.11 -7.98
C GLU A 97 -13.19 -7.94 -7.15
N ASN A 98 -12.06 -8.14 -6.44
CA ASN A 98 -11.56 -7.21 -5.44
C ASN A 98 -10.56 -6.18 -5.99
N LEU A 99 -10.12 -6.25 -7.26
CA LEU A 99 -9.25 -5.21 -7.82
C LEU A 99 -9.99 -4.14 -8.60
N PHE A 100 -9.54 -2.90 -8.47
CA PHE A 100 -9.96 -1.84 -9.37
C PHE A 100 -9.48 -2.13 -10.79
N THR A 101 -10.43 -2.22 -11.71
CA THR A 101 -10.15 -2.09 -13.13
C THR A 101 -9.59 -0.69 -13.43
N LYS A 102 -8.93 -0.54 -14.57
CA LYS A 102 -8.44 0.78 -15.01
C LYS A 102 -9.57 1.82 -15.03
N SER A 103 -10.71 1.49 -15.63
CA SER A 103 -11.87 2.38 -15.68
C SER A 103 -12.41 2.73 -14.30
N GLU A 104 -12.39 1.81 -13.35
CA GLU A 104 -12.78 2.13 -11.97
C GLU A 104 -11.78 3.08 -11.32
N ARG A 105 -10.48 2.86 -11.48
CA ARG A 105 -9.45 3.79 -10.97
C ARG A 105 -9.63 5.19 -11.52
N ASP A 106 -9.89 5.32 -12.82
CA ASP A 106 -10.11 6.61 -13.47
C ASP A 106 -11.33 7.31 -12.83
N VAL A 107 -12.45 6.60 -12.66
CA VAL A 107 -13.67 7.14 -12.02
C VAL A 107 -13.44 7.55 -10.57
N TYR A 108 -12.72 6.76 -9.76
CA TYR A 108 -12.45 7.13 -8.37
C TYR A 108 -11.45 8.29 -8.29
N SER A 109 -10.46 8.34 -9.18
CA SER A 109 -9.49 9.44 -9.24
C SER A 109 -10.17 10.76 -9.57
N GLU A 110 -11.04 10.79 -10.58
CA GLU A 110 -11.81 11.98 -10.95
C GLU A 110 -12.69 12.50 -9.79
N LYS A 111 -13.26 11.59 -9.00
CA LYS A 111 -14.04 11.98 -7.82
C LYS A 111 -13.17 12.55 -6.70
N LEU A 112 -11.99 11.98 -6.46
CA LEU A 112 -11.04 12.54 -5.51
C LEU A 112 -10.52 13.90 -5.96
N ASP A 113 -10.26 14.08 -7.27
CA ASP A 113 -9.89 15.38 -7.86
C ASP A 113 -10.98 16.44 -7.64
N THR A 114 -12.24 16.04 -7.78
CA THR A 114 -13.37 16.94 -7.51
C THR A 114 -13.38 17.38 -6.05
N ILE A 115 -13.18 16.45 -5.11
CA ILE A 115 -13.13 16.75 -3.67
C ILE A 115 -11.94 17.65 -3.34
N ILE A 116 -10.75 17.38 -3.90
CA ILE A 116 -9.56 18.24 -3.74
C ILE A 116 -9.87 19.66 -4.22
N SER A 117 -10.47 19.81 -5.41
CA SER A 117 -10.86 21.11 -5.96
C SER A 117 -11.85 21.84 -5.03
N GLU A 118 -12.85 21.15 -4.50
CA GLU A 118 -13.78 21.73 -3.53
C GLU A 118 -13.06 22.21 -2.26
N ILE A 119 -12.13 21.41 -1.73
CA ILE A 119 -11.28 21.77 -0.59
C ILE A 119 -10.46 23.03 -0.90
N GLU A 120 -9.83 23.10 -2.08
CA GLU A 120 -9.06 24.26 -2.53
C GLU A 120 -9.91 25.53 -2.66
N THR A 121 -11.18 25.42 -3.06
CA THR A 121 -12.07 26.60 -3.12
C THR A 121 -12.43 27.15 -1.74
N LEU A 122 -12.38 26.31 -0.69
CA LEU A 122 -12.66 26.67 0.70
C LEU A 122 -11.45 27.28 1.42
N LYS A 123 -10.29 27.35 0.76
CA LYS A 123 -8.96 27.66 1.31
C LYS A 123 -8.78 29.06 1.92
N LYS A 124 -9.81 29.91 1.97
CA LYS A 124 -9.71 31.27 2.54
C LYS A 124 -9.35 31.23 4.04
N GLY A 125 -8.09 31.49 4.35
CA GLY A 125 -7.57 31.72 5.71
C GLY A 125 -6.90 30.51 6.39
N HIS A 126 -6.84 29.34 5.74
CA HIS A 126 -6.29 28.10 6.33
C HIS A 126 -5.43 27.29 5.34
N GLU A 127 -4.54 27.96 4.60
CA GLU A 127 -3.76 27.36 3.50
C GLU A 127 -3.01 26.07 3.90
N VAL A 128 -2.32 26.07 5.05
CA VAL A 128 -1.51 24.93 5.52
C VAL A 128 -2.35 23.68 5.83
N ILE A 129 -3.55 23.85 6.39
CA ILE A 129 -4.43 22.73 6.74
C ILE A 129 -4.93 22.07 5.46
N TYR A 130 -5.29 22.88 4.47
CA TYR A 130 -5.83 22.39 3.21
C TYR A 130 -4.79 21.75 2.30
N ASP A 131 -3.54 22.24 2.30
CA ASP A 131 -2.45 21.58 1.57
C ASP A 131 -2.20 20.16 2.09
N GLY A 132 -2.17 19.96 3.41
CA GLY A 132 -1.99 18.64 4.01
C GLY A 132 -3.14 17.66 3.69
N ILE A 133 -4.39 18.15 3.63
CA ILE A 133 -5.54 17.32 3.26
C ILE A 133 -5.47 16.91 1.79
N SER A 134 -5.13 17.83 0.90
CA SER A 134 -4.98 17.52 -0.53
C SER A 134 -3.88 16.48 -0.76
N GLU A 135 -2.77 16.58 -0.03
CA GLU A 135 -1.70 15.57 -0.04
C GLU A 135 -2.21 14.19 0.44
N GLU A 136 -2.93 14.14 1.56
CA GLU A 136 -3.51 12.89 2.06
C GLU A 136 -4.51 12.25 1.09
N ILE A 137 -5.31 13.07 0.39
CA ILE A 137 -6.25 12.58 -0.61
C ILE A 137 -5.52 12.11 -1.88
N GLU A 138 -4.42 12.75 -2.27
CA GLU A 138 -3.57 12.28 -3.37
C GLU A 138 -2.90 10.94 -3.04
N GLU A 139 -2.45 10.76 -1.80
CA GLU A 139 -1.92 9.47 -1.35
C GLU A 139 -2.93 8.34 -1.53
N LEU A 140 -4.24 8.58 -1.31
CA LEU A 140 -5.27 7.58 -1.53
C LEU A 140 -5.29 7.07 -2.98
N LYS A 141 -5.01 7.90 -3.98
CA LYS A 141 -4.92 7.43 -5.38
C LYS A 141 -3.76 6.47 -5.58
N ASN A 142 -2.66 6.67 -4.86
CA ASN A 142 -1.52 5.77 -4.91
C ASN A 142 -1.80 4.43 -4.24
N LEU A 143 -2.89 4.28 -3.48
CA LEU A 143 -3.24 3.06 -2.74
C LEU A 143 -4.22 2.13 -3.48
N PHE A 144 -4.61 2.40 -4.73
CA PHE A 144 -5.54 1.53 -5.46
C PHE A 144 -5.07 0.07 -5.60
N TYR A 145 -3.75 -0.15 -5.51
CA TYR A 145 -3.15 -1.49 -5.55
C TYR A 145 -3.55 -2.38 -4.36
N LEU A 146 -4.02 -1.79 -3.24
CA LEU A 146 -4.47 -2.52 -2.06
C LEU A 146 -5.79 -3.29 -2.25
N GLY A 147 -6.48 -3.09 -3.37
CA GLY A 147 -7.79 -3.68 -3.67
C GLY A 147 -8.97 -2.90 -3.11
N LYS A 148 -10.15 -3.06 -3.74
CA LYS A 148 -11.39 -2.32 -3.50
C LYS A 148 -11.78 -2.32 -2.04
N LYS A 149 -11.79 -3.47 -1.37
CA LYS A 149 -12.21 -3.57 0.03
C LYS A 149 -11.30 -2.76 0.96
N ASN A 150 -9.99 -2.99 0.88
CA ASN A 150 -9.02 -2.36 1.78
C ASN A 150 -8.95 -0.86 1.52
N TRP A 151 -8.90 -0.46 0.24
CA TRP A 151 -8.92 0.94 -0.16
C TRP A 151 -10.15 1.68 0.37
N LYS A 152 -11.34 1.07 0.25
CA LYS A 152 -12.60 1.63 0.78
C LYS A 152 -12.59 1.76 2.31
N GLN A 153 -11.97 0.83 3.02
CA GLN A 153 -11.83 0.94 4.48
C GLN A 153 -10.88 2.08 4.88
N ILE A 154 -9.76 2.24 4.17
CA ILE A 154 -8.77 3.30 4.43
C ILE A 154 -9.40 4.68 4.22
N ILE A 155 -10.05 4.91 3.08
CA ILE A 155 -10.69 6.21 2.80
C ILE A 155 -11.79 6.54 3.82
N ALA A 156 -12.58 5.55 4.25
CA ALA A 156 -13.58 5.76 5.30
C ALA A 156 -12.95 6.11 6.66
N GLY A 157 -11.89 5.41 7.04
CA GLY A 157 -11.16 5.69 8.28
C GLY A 157 -10.58 7.10 8.30
N LYS A 158 -9.85 7.47 7.24
CA LYS A 158 -9.29 8.82 7.08
C LYS A 158 -10.38 9.90 7.07
N ALA A 159 -11.49 9.68 6.37
CA ALA A 159 -12.58 10.65 6.33
C ALA A 159 -13.21 10.92 7.70
N ILE A 160 -13.34 9.88 8.54
CA ILE A 160 -13.83 10.00 9.93
C ILE A 160 -12.80 10.73 10.79
N GLU A 161 -11.52 10.38 10.67
CA GLU A 161 -10.44 11.03 11.41
C GLU A 161 -10.39 12.53 11.11
N MET A 162 -10.45 12.91 9.82
CA MET A 162 -10.50 14.31 9.41
C MET A 162 -11.77 15.02 9.92
N ALA A 163 -12.92 14.34 9.97
CA ALA A 163 -14.17 14.89 10.50
C ALA A 163 -14.07 15.19 12.00
N VAL A 164 -13.63 14.19 12.77
CA VAL A 164 -13.50 14.27 14.24
C VAL A 164 -12.43 15.27 14.64
N GLY A 165 -11.34 15.34 13.86
CA GLY A 165 -10.29 16.34 14.03
C GLY A 165 -10.71 17.77 13.67
N GLY A 166 -11.90 17.97 13.08
CA GLY A 166 -12.36 19.27 12.59
C GLY A 166 -11.52 19.82 11.44
N VAL A 167 -10.77 18.94 10.76
CA VAL A 167 -9.83 19.26 9.69
C VAL A 167 -10.57 19.50 8.37
N VAL A 168 -11.64 18.74 8.13
CA VAL A 168 -12.55 18.93 6.98
C VAL A 168 -13.98 19.18 7.45
N SER A 169 -14.79 19.78 6.58
CA SER A 169 -16.21 19.94 6.84
C SER A 169 -16.95 18.60 6.85
N GLU A 170 -18.08 18.54 7.54
CA GLU A 170 -18.96 17.36 7.53
C GLU A 170 -19.40 16.99 6.10
N THR A 171 -19.51 17.98 5.20
CA THR A 171 -19.83 17.77 3.79
C THR A 171 -18.73 16.97 3.08
N ILE A 172 -17.47 17.41 3.20
CA ILE A 172 -16.31 16.73 2.58
C ILE A 172 -16.15 15.32 3.15
N SER A 173 -16.29 15.15 4.47
CA SER A 173 -16.23 13.83 5.10
C SER A 173 -17.34 12.91 4.58
N LYS A 174 -18.55 13.41 4.38
CA LYS A 174 -19.65 12.60 3.81
C LYS A 174 -19.34 12.15 2.40
N ASP A 175 -18.76 13.01 1.57
CA ASP A 175 -18.40 12.66 0.19
C ASP A 175 -17.32 11.59 0.15
N LEU A 176 -16.27 11.72 0.98
CA LEU A 176 -15.23 10.69 1.12
C LEU A 176 -15.78 9.37 1.67
N ILE A 177 -16.66 9.40 2.68
CA ILE A 177 -17.32 8.19 3.19
C ILE A 177 -18.23 7.59 2.11
N GLN A 178 -18.92 8.40 1.30
CA GLN A 178 -19.75 7.88 0.23
C GLN A 178 -18.92 7.16 -0.84
N LEU A 179 -17.70 7.61 -1.14
CA LEU A 179 -16.77 6.90 -2.02
C LEU A 179 -16.39 5.52 -1.48
N SER A 180 -16.30 5.36 -0.16
CA SER A 180 -16.07 4.04 0.43
C SER A 180 -17.21 3.05 0.17
N GLY A 181 -18.43 3.55 -0.10
CA GLY A 181 -19.64 2.74 -0.16
C GLY A 181 -20.10 2.20 1.20
N ILE A 182 -19.47 2.63 2.30
CA ILE A 182 -19.91 2.35 3.67
C ILE A 182 -21.02 3.34 4.01
N ALA A 183 -22.17 2.84 4.48
CA ALA A 183 -23.28 3.71 4.86
C ALA A 183 -22.90 4.56 6.08
N ALA A 184 -22.74 5.88 5.86
CA ALA A 184 -22.38 6.87 6.89
C ALA A 184 -23.46 7.06 7.99
N GLN A 185 -24.66 6.49 7.81
CA GLN A 185 -25.85 6.80 8.61
C GLN A 185 -25.72 6.51 10.12
N ASN A 186 -24.68 5.81 10.57
CA ASN A 186 -24.43 5.50 11.97
C ASN A 186 -23.08 6.02 12.52
N LEU A 187 -22.24 6.67 11.71
CA LEU A 187 -20.85 6.98 12.08
C LEU A 187 -20.61 8.45 12.49
N LEU A 188 -21.54 9.36 12.17
CA LEU A 188 -21.42 10.80 12.44
C LEU A 188 -22.59 11.30 13.31
N LYS A 189 -22.79 10.70 14.49
CA LYS A 189 -23.75 11.20 15.50
C LYS A 189 -23.06 12.07 16.53
#